data_AF-A0A7S0DKA4-F1
#
_entry.id   AF-A0A7S0DKA4-F1
#
_cell.length_a   1.000
_cell.length_b   1.000
_cell.length_c   1.000
_cell.angle_alpha   90.00
_cell.angle_beta   90.00
_cell.angle_gamma   90.00
#
_symmetry.space_group_name_H-M   'P 1'
#
loop_
_entity.id
_entity.type
_entity.pdbx_description
1 polymer ?
#
loop_
_entity_poly.entity_id
_entity_poly.type
_entity_poly.pdbx_seq_one_letter_code
_entity_poly.pdbx_strand_id
1 'polypeptide(L)'
;MYILKALLSGRAVDLQRLAGGPKGMEKERWAELEDVAVKLGLNVTDPGCKVLKKDILSCILGAEKMELSYNQITPEQAEIRNMWYKDIEWWTTLKRVGFVPQFQ
;
A
#
# COMPACT_ATOMS: atom_id res chain seq x y z
N MET A 1 2.73 9.76 -4.76
CA MET A 1 1.49 10.44 -5.23
C MET A 1 1.26 11.74 -4.42
N TYR A 2 1.04 12.92 -5.05
CA TYR A 2 0.99 14.23 -4.33
C TYR A 2 -0.20 14.39 -3.37
N ILE A 3 -1.34 13.77 -3.69
CA ILE A 3 -2.56 13.82 -2.86
C ILE A 3 -2.38 13.08 -1.53
N LEU A 4 -1.76 11.90 -1.52
CA LEU A 4 -1.51 11.13 -0.29
C LEU A 4 -0.58 11.88 0.67
N LYS A 5 0.44 12.56 0.14
CA LYS A 5 1.32 13.42 0.95
C LYS A 5 0.56 14.61 1.56
N ALA A 6 -0.40 15.19 0.84
CA ALA A 6 -1.23 16.28 1.33
C ALA A 6 -2.15 15.82 2.47
N LEU A 7 -2.76 14.63 2.34
CA LEU A 7 -3.56 14.00 3.40
C LEU A 7 -2.74 13.80 4.69
N LEU A 8 -1.55 13.21 4.59
CA LEU A 8 -0.66 13.00 5.76
C LEU A 8 -0.22 14.29 6.44
N SER A 9 -0.15 15.39 5.68
CA SER A 9 0.28 16.70 6.19
C SER A 9 -0.89 17.53 6.74
N GLY A 10 -2.12 17.00 6.78
CA GLY A 10 -3.32 17.72 7.20
C GLY A 10 -3.69 18.88 6.27
N ARG A 11 -3.21 18.87 5.02
CA ARG A 11 -3.52 19.93 4.04
C ARG A 11 -4.85 19.63 3.36
N ALA A 12 -5.55 20.68 2.94
CA ALA A 12 -6.77 20.53 2.14
C ALA A 12 -6.49 19.70 0.87
N VAL A 13 -7.38 18.77 0.58
CA VAL A 13 -7.27 17.85 -0.57
C VAL A 13 -8.49 18.02 -1.46
N ASP A 14 -8.23 18.08 -2.76
CA ASP A 14 -9.27 18.05 -3.79
C ASP A 14 -9.92 16.65 -3.80
N LEU A 15 -11.14 16.59 -3.27
CA LEU A 15 -11.93 15.37 -3.17
C LEU A 15 -12.37 14.85 -4.54
N GLN A 16 -12.59 15.73 -5.53
CA GLN A 16 -12.97 15.33 -6.88
C GLN A 16 -11.80 14.62 -7.58
N ARG A 17 -10.58 15.12 -7.37
CA ARG A 17 -9.36 14.49 -7.86
C ARG A 17 -9.03 13.19 -7.12
N LEU A 18 -9.41 13.07 -5.85
CA LEU A 18 -9.30 11.83 -5.09
C LEU A 18 -10.32 10.78 -5.59
N ALA A 19 -11.57 11.18 -5.80
CA ALA A 19 -12.65 10.32 -6.29
C ALA A 19 -12.46 9.88 -7.75
N GLY A 20 -11.83 10.71 -8.59
CA GLY A 20 -11.46 10.38 -9.97
C GLY A 20 -10.13 9.61 -10.10
N GLY A 21 -9.49 9.24 -8.98
CA GLY A 21 -8.29 8.42 -8.97
C GLY A 21 -8.53 6.99 -9.44
N PRO A 22 -7.47 6.18 -9.65
CA PRO A 22 -7.63 4.76 -9.96
C PRO A 22 -8.53 4.09 -8.92
N LYS A 23 -9.37 3.14 -9.38
CA LYS A 23 -10.31 2.35 -8.54
C LYS A 23 -9.69 2.10 -7.17
N GLY A 24 -10.43 2.45 -6.13
CA GLY A 24 -10.02 2.17 -4.75
C GLY A 24 -9.62 0.72 -4.57
N MET A 25 -8.80 0.44 -3.56
CA MET A 25 -8.31 -0.90 -3.27
C MET A 25 -9.48 -1.87 -3.05
N GLU A 26 -9.36 -3.07 -3.62
CA GLU A 26 -10.31 -4.18 -3.40
C GLU A 26 -10.26 -4.66 -1.95
N LYS A 27 -11.40 -5.15 -1.42
CA LYS A 27 -11.54 -5.60 -0.03
C LYS A 27 -10.54 -6.70 0.31
N GLU A 28 -10.33 -7.63 -0.61
CA GLU A 28 -9.44 -8.78 -0.47
C GLU A 28 -7.99 -8.34 -0.26
N ARG A 29 -7.53 -7.37 -1.06
CA ARG A 29 -6.16 -6.83 -0.95
C ARG A 29 -5.95 -6.02 0.30
N TRP A 30 -6.97 -5.28 0.74
CA TRP A 30 -6.92 -4.59 2.01
C TRP A 30 -6.78 -5.59 3.16
N ALA A 31 -7.59 -6.65 3.15
CA ALA A 31 -7.52 -7.70 4.17
C ALA A 31 -6.15 -8.40 4.18
N GLU A 32 -5.58 -8.66 3.00
CA GLU A 32 -4.24 -9.25 2.87
C GLU A 32 -3.16 -8.34 3.47
N LEU A 33 -3.24 -7.02 3.26
CA LEU A 33 -2.32 -6.06 3.88
C LEU A 33 -2.47 -6.00 5.41
N GLU A 34 -3.69 -6.06 5.92
CA GLU A 34 -3.93 -6.12 7.37
C GLU A 34 -3.34 -7.41 7.98
N ASP A 35 -3.55 -8.57 7.35
CA ASP A 35 -3.02 -9.86 7.81
C ASP A 35 -1.47 -9.85 7.81
N VAL A 36 -0.86 -9.34 6.74
CA VAL A 36 0.60 -9.18 6.65
C VAL A 36 1.13 -8.20 7.68
N ALA A 37 0.42 -7.09 7.94
CA ALA A 37 0.81 -6.15 8.97
C ALA A 37 0.80 -6.78 10.36
N VAL A 38 -0.21 -7.60 10.66
CA VAL A 38 -0.28 -8.38 11.92
C VAL A 38 0.89 -9.36 12.01
N LYS A 39 1.17 -10.11 10.94
CA LYS A 39 2.30 -11.07 10.89
C LYS A 39 3.65 -10.40 11.11
N LEU A 40 3.84 -9.20 10.56
CA LEU A 40 5.07 -8.42 10.71
C LEU A 40 5.11 -7.57 11.99
N GLY A 41 4.06 -7.60 12.81
CA GLY A 41 3.97 -6.78 14.02
C GLY A 41 3.95 -5.26 13.75
N LEU A 42 3.49 -4.86 12.57
CA LEU A 42 3.49 -3.46 12.12
C LEU A 42 2.26 -2.72 12.64
N ASN A 43 2.47 -1.78 13.56
CA ASN A 43 1.44 -0.82 13.93
C ASN A 43 1.50 0.42 13.04
N VAL A 44 0.79 0.41 11.92
CA VAL A 44 0.89 1.48 10.91
C VAL A 44 0.29 2.81 11.34
N THR A 45 -0.58 2.82 12.36
CA THR A 45 -1.15 4.05 12.93
C THR A 45 -0.17 4.77 13.85
N ASP A 46 0.88 4.10 14.33
CA ASP A 46 1.94 4.72 15.11
C ASP A 46 2.86 5.57 14.20
N PRO A 47 3.02 6.89 14.46
CA PRO A 47 3.94 7.75 13.72
C PRO A 47 5.40 7.27 13.75
N GLY A 48 5.81 6.55 14.81
CA GLY A 48 7.15 5.98 14.95
C GLY A 48 7.38 4.72 14.12
N CYS A 49 6.31 4.08 13.63
CA CYS A 49 6.39 2.84 12.89
C CYS A 49 6.99 3.07 11.48
N LYS A 50 8.16 2.48 11.25
CA LYS A 50 8.81 2.46 9.94
C LYS A 50 8.27 1.31 9.12
N VAL A 51 7.30 1.60 8.25
CA VAL A 51 6.75 0.63 7.32
C VAL A 51 7.68 0.47 6.11
N LEU A 52 8.43 -0.63 6.08
CA LEU A 52 9.25 -0.99 4.94
C LEU A 52 8.38 -1.71 3.90
N LYS A 53 8.09 -1.02 2.79
CA LYS A 53 7.26 -1.58 1.70
C LYS A 53 7.82 -2.90 1.17
N LYS A 54 9.15 -3.06 1.17
CA LYS A 54 9.84 -4.29 0.74
C LYS A 54 9.46 -5.50 1.61
N ASP A 55 9.34 -5.30 2.93
CA ASP A 55 9.06 -6.39 3.88
C ASP A 55 7.63 -6.89 3.69
N ILE A 56 6.67 -5.96 3.59
CA ILE A 56 5.27 -6.28 3.26
C ILE A 56 5.19 -7.01 1.92
N LEU A 57 5.86 -6.48 0.88
CA LEU A 57 5.83 -7.07 -0.45
C LEU A 57 6.46 -8.46 -0.48
N SER A 58 7.53 -8.69 0.28
CA SER A 58 8.17 -10.00 0.41
C SER A 58 7.28 -11.03 1.12
N CYS A 59 6.45 -10.57 2.06
CA CYS A 59 5.48 -11.43 2.74
C CYS A 59 4.31 -11.82 1.83
N ILE A 60 3.88 -10.92 0.93
CA ILE A 60 2.80 -11.16 -0.04
C ILE A 60 3.26 -12.02 -1.21
N LEU A 61 4.35 -11.62 -1.88
CA LEU A 61 4.77 -12.26 -3.14
C LEU A 61 5.66 -13.48 -2.94
N GLY A 62 6.19 -13.67 -1.72
CA GLY A 62 7.27 -14.61 -1.44
C GLY A 62 8.64 -13.95 -1.58
N ALA A 63 9.56 -14.30 -0.69
CA ALA A 63 10.92 -13.76 -0.67
C ALA A 63 11.67 -14.11 -1.97
N GLU A 64 11.41 -15.29 -2.54
CA GLU A 64 12.02 -15.77 -3.78
C GLU A 64 11.70 -14.87 -4.97
N LYS A 65 10.49 -14.30 -5.01
CA LYS A 65 10.12 -13.36 -6.06
C LYS A 65 10.78 -12.00 -5.86
N MET A 66 11.20 -11.64 -4.64
CA MET A 66 11.86 -10.36 -4.39
C MET A 66 13.36 -10.37 -4.69
N GLU A 67 13.98 -11.55 -4.77
CA GLU A 67 15.40 -11.74 -5.07
C GLU A 67 15.72 -11.83 -6.57
N LEU A 68 14.69 -11.92 -7.43
CA LEU A 68 14.88 -11.91 -8.88
C LEU A 68 15.58 -10.62 -9.33
N SER A 69 16.70 -10.80 -10.05
CA SER A 69 17.41 -9.69 -10.69
C SER A 69 16.57 -9.04 -11.78
N TYR A 70 16.87 -7.79 -12.15
CA TYR A 70 16.08 -7.02 -13.12
C TYR A 70 15.84 -7.75 -14.44
N ASN A 71 16.81 -8.55 -14.90
CA ASN A 71 16.73 -9.32 -16.15
C ASN A 71 15.88 -10.59 -16.04
N GLN A 72 15.47 -10.99 -14.83
CA GLN A 72 14.68 -12.18 -14.54
C GLN A 72 13.21 -11.84 -14.25
N ILE A 73 12.87 -10.55 -14.17
CA ILE A 73 11.51 -10.07 -13.91
C ILE A 73 10.76 -9.98 -15.24
N THR A 74 9.65 -10.73 -15.36
CA THR A 74 8.78 -10.58 -16.52
C THR A 74 7.98 -9.28 -16.43
N PRO A 75 7.51 -8.71 -17.56
CA PRO A 75 6.66 -7.52 -17.55
C PRO A 75 5.44 -7.66 -16.62
N GLU A 76 4.82 -8.84 -16.58
CA GLU A 76 3.68 -9.15 -15.72
C GLU A 76 4.07 -9.11 -14.24
N GLN A 77 5.24 -9.65 -13.89
CA GLN A 77 5.74 -9.59 -12.51
C GLN A 77 6.07 -8.16 -12.08
N ALA A 78 6.63 -7.34 -12.98
CA ALA A 78 6.90 -5.94 -12.72
C ALA A 78 5.59 -5.15 -12.50
N GLU A 79 4.55 -5.44 -13.28
CA GLU A 79 3.23 -4.84 -13.13
C GLU A 79 2.59 -5.20 -11.79
N ILE A 80 2.60 -6.48 -11.42
CA ILE A 80 2.09 -6.95 -10.12
C ILE A 80 2.82 -6.28 -8.96
N ARG A 81 4.15 -6.16 -9.02
CA ARG A 81 4.92 -5.45 -7.98
C ARG A 81 4.53 -3.97 -7.91
N ASN A 82 4.42 -3.31 -9.05
CA ASN A 82 4.05 -1.90 -9.12
C ASN A 82 2.64 -1.64 -8.57
N MET A 83 1.71 -2.55 -8.82
CA MET A 83 0.36 -2.54 -8.25
C MET A 83 0.43 -2.62 -6.72
N TRP A 84 1.10 -3.62 -6.17
CA TRP A 84 1.25 -3.76 -4.72
C TRP A 84 1.98 -2.60 -4.05
N TYR A 85 3.00 -2.02 -4.69
CA TYR A 85 3.67 -0.83 -4.16
C TYR A 85 2.73 0.38 -4.03
N LYS A 86 1.80 0.54 -4.97
CA LYS A 86 0.76 1.58 -4.92
C LYS A 86 -0.25 1.27 -3.82
N ASP A 87 -0.68 0.01 -3.73
CA ASP A 87 -1.64 -0.45 -2.73
C ASP A 87 -1.08 -0.24 -1.31
N ILE A 88 0.17 -0.63 -1.04
CA ILE A 88 0.84 -0.40 0.25
C ILE A 88 0.92 1.11 0.56
N GLU A 89 1.23 1.98 -0.41
CA GLU A 89 1.26 3.44 -0.19
C GLU A 89 -0.12 3.98 0.19
N TRP A 90 -1.16 3.53 -0.49
CA TRP A 90 -2.54 3.92 -0.19
C TRP A 90 -2.98 3.45 1.18
N TRP A 91 -2.83 2.15 1.46
CA TRP A 91 -3.21 1.55 2.73
C TRP A 91 -2.49 2.22 3.91
N THR A 92 -1.17 2.38 3.83
CA THR A 92 -0.40 3.06 4.90
C THR A 92 -0.84 4.50 5.12
N THR A 93 -1.08 5.24 4.05
CA THR A 93 -1.53 6.64 4.14
C THR A 93 -2.92 6.71 4.78
N LEU A 94 -3.86 5.91 4.32
CA LEU A 94 -5.24 5.90 4.81
C LEU A 94 -5.33 5.46 6.28
N LYS A 95 -4.57 4.43 6.67
CA LYS A 95 -4.50 4.00 8.09
C LYS A 95 -3.96 5.10 8.99
N ARG A 96 -2.92 5.83 8.56
CA ARG A 96 -2.31 6.92 9.33
C ARG A 96 -3.23 8.12 9.53
N VAL A 97 -4.15 8.38 8.62
CA VAL A 97 -5.16 9.44 8.78
C VAL A 97 -6.43 8.95 9.48
N GLY A 98 -6.44 7.72 10.00
CA GLY A 98 -7.59 7.15 10.69
C GLY A 98 -8.78 6.84 9.78
N PHE A 99 -8.56 6.72 8.46
CA PHE A 99 -9.62 6.39 7.54
C PHE A 99 -10.11 4.96 7.76
N VAL A 100 -11.42 4.79 7.90
CA VAL A 100 -12.08 3.48 7.99
C VAL A 100 -12.64 3.15 6.60
N PRO A 101 -12.11 2.13 5.90
CA PRO A 101 -12.56 1.82 4.56
C PRO A 101 -13.99 1.29 4.54
N GLN A 102 -14.76 1.68 3.53
CA GLN A 102 -16.05 1.09 3.18
C GLN A 102 -15.90 0.45 1.81
N PHE A 103 -16.10 -0.87 1.73
CA PHE A 103 -16.09 -1.63 0.49
C PHE A 103 -17.54 -1.90 0.10
N GLN A 104 -17.91 -1.58 -1.13
CA GLN A 104 -19.22 -1.88 -1.72
C GLN A 104 -19.22 -3.23 -2.40
#